data_AF-A0A7S2UZQ8-F1
#
_entry.id   AF-A0A7S2UZQ8-F1
#
_cell.length_a   1.000
_cell.length_b   1.000
_cell.length_c   1.000
_cell.angle_alpha   90.00
_cell.angle_beta   90.00
_cell.angle_gamma   90.00
#
_symmetry.space_group_name_H-M   'P 1'
#
loop_
_entity.id
_entity.type
_entity.pdbx_description
1 polymer ?
#
loop_
_entity_poly.entity_id
_entity_poly.type
_entity_poly.pdbx_seq_one_letter_code
_entity_poly.pdbx_strand_id
1 'polypeptide(L)'
;SIQAYDAVTSLASSFSAKNDTRLTQTVEKAMKRIDSDVQMLDVAAGKTPQLNNFEQALLGSAVLISAAAPSVLSLEVVEFLSPSMAALAAAVGISAEYLGRLAISNAKEIAALPKQTAAE
;
A
#
# COMPACT_ATOMS: atom_id res chain seq x y z
N SER A 1 20.98 28.24 -51.35
CA SER A 1 19.74 27.95 -50.60
C SER A 1 19.76 26.60 -49.90
N ILE A 2 20.44 25.58 -50.42
CA ILE A 2 20.48 24.20 -49.86
C ILE A 2 21.14 24.13 -48.46
N GLN A 3 22.21 24.89 -48.24
CA GLN A 3 22.99 24.86 -46.99
C GLN A 3 22.22 25.41 -45.75
N ALA A 4 21.20 26.25 -45.96
CA ALA A 4 20.37 26.79 -44.88
C ALA A 4 19.31 25.79 -44.40
N TYR A 5 18.82 24.92 -45.30
CA TYR A 5 17.84 23.90 -44.93
C TYR A 5 18.46 22.81 -44.05
N ASP A 6 19.66 22.34 -44.38
CA ASP A 6 20.39 21.32 -43.57
C ASP A 6 20.71 21.80 -42.16
N ALA A 7 21.02 23.10 -42.00
CA ALA A 7 21.27 23.68 -40.69
C ALA A 7 20.00 23.69 -39.82
N VAL A 8 18.84 23.96 -40.43
CA VAL A 8 17.54 24.00 -39.74
C VAL A 8 17.07 22.60 -39.36
N THR A 9 17.22 21.59 -40.24
CA THR A 9 16.88 20.20 -39.92
C THR A 9 17.81 19.59 -38.87
N SER A 10 19.10 19.91 -38.89
CA SER A 10 20.08 19.53 -37.85
C SER A 10 19.73 20.14 -36.49
N LEU A 11 19.32 21.41 -36.48
CA LEU A 11 18.90 22.08 -35.25
C LEU A 11 17.58 21.50 -34.72
N ALA A 12 16.63 21.18 -35.61
CA ALA A 12 15.35 20.56 -35.23
C ALA A 12 15.53 19.15 -34.65
N SER A 13 16.39 18.32 -35.25
CA SER A 13 16.67 16.96 -34.75
C SER A 13 17.41 16.97 -33.42
N SER A 14 18.37 17.88 -33.23
CA SER A 14 19.07 18.04 -31.95
C SER A 14 18.17 18.60 -30.85
N PHE A 15 17.22 19.48 -31.17
CA PHE A 15 16.20 19.93 -30.22
C PHE A 15 15.23 18.80 -29.84
N SER A 16 14.78 18.01 -30.82
CA SER A 16 13.91 16.84 -30.60
C SER A 16 14.58 15.81 -29.70
N ALA A 17 15.82 15.41 -30.04
CA ALA A 17 16.59 14.44 -29.25
C ALA A 17 16.86 14.92 -27.81
N LYS A 18 17.12 16.22 -27.64
CA LYS A 18 17.32 16.83 -26.32
C LYS A 18 16.03 16.88 -25.51
N ASN A 19 14.89 17.06 -26.16
CA ASN A 19 13.58 17.05 -25.51
C ASN A 19 13.17 15.63 -25.12
N ASP A 20 13.37 14.64 -25.99
CA ASP A 20 13.15 13.22 -25.68
C ASP A 20 14.00 12.77 -24.51
N THR A 21 15.30 13.09 -24.51
CA THR A 21 16.21 12.75 -23.40
C THR A 21 15.75 13.36 -22.07
N ARG A 22 15.22 14.59 -22.08
CA ARG A 22 14.68 15.25 -20.89
C ARG A 22 13.38 14.60 -20.41
N LEU A 23 12.52 14.20 -21.33
CA LEU A 23 11.28 13.48 -21.03
C LEU A 23 11.60 12.11 -20.42
N THR A 24 12.51 11.35 -21.02
CA THR A 24 12.97 10.06 -20.48
C THR A 24 13.56 10.21 -19.08
N GLN A 25 14.43 11.19 -18.85
CA GLN A 25 14.99 11.47 -17.52
C GLN A 25 13.94 11.93 -16.50
N THR A 26 12.89 12.62 -16.94
CA THR A 26 11.80 13.07 -16.06
C THR A 26 10.88 11.91 -15.68
N VAL A 27 10.55 11.05 -16.64
CA VAL A 27 9.76 9.82 -16.42
C VAL A 27 10.53 8.86 -15.53
N GLU A 28 11.83 8.65 -15.77
CA GLU A 28 12.67 7.78 -14.93
C GLU A 28 12.74 8.28 -13.48
N LYS A 29 12.89 9.59 -13.28
CA LYS A 29 12.85 10.20 -11.94
C LYS A 29 11.48 10.04 -11.27
N ALA A 30 10.39 10.17 -12.01
CA ALA A 30 9.03 9.96 -11.50
C ALA A 30 8.80 8.49 -11.13
N MET A 31 9.21 7.54 -11.97
CA MET A 31 9.12 6.10 -11.70
C MET A 31 9.94 5.70 -10.47
N LYS A 32 11.16 6.22 -10.34
CA LYS A 32 12.02 5.96 -9.17
C LYS A 32 11.44 6.53 -7.87
N ARG A 33 10.71 7.65 -7.96
CA ARG A 33 9.94 8.19 -6.82
C ARG A 33 8.77 7.28 -6.47
N ILE A 34 7.97 6.85 -7.46
CA ILE A 34 6.86 5.92 -7.24
C ILE A 34 7.35 4.61 -6.59
N ASP A 35 8.48 4.06 -7.03
CA ASP A 35 9.08 2.87 -6.40
C ASP A 35 9.47 3.09 -4.95
N SER A 36 10.10 4.23 -4.67
CA SER A 36 10.47 4.60 -3.30
C SER A 36 9.24 4.80 -2.43
N ASP A 37 8.19 5.43 -2.96
CA ASP A 37 6.95 5.71 -2.24
C ASP A 37 6.18 4.41 -1.97
N VAL A 38 6.10 3.51 -2.95
CA VAL A 38 5.48 2.18 -2.78
C VAL A 38 6.25 1.33 -1.77
N GLN A 39 7.59 1.36 -1.76
CA GLN A 39 8.39 0.69 -0.73
C GLN A 39 8.17 1.30 0.66
N MET A 40 8.06 2.62 0.75
CA MET A 40 7.80 3.31 2.02
C MET A 40 6.40 2.98 2.56
N LEU A 41 5.40 2.93 1.67
CA LEU A 41 4.03 2.52 1.98
C LEU A 41 3.96 1.06 2.42
N ASP A 42 4.74 0.17 1.80
CA ASP A 42 4.85 -1.25 2.19
C ASP A 42 5.32 -1.39 3.64
N VAL A 43 6.35 -0.63 4.02
CA VAL A 43 6.89 -0.62 5.39
C VAL A 43 5.92 0.03 6.39
N ALA A 44 5.20 1.07 5.98
CA ALA A 44 4.24 1.75 6.84
C ALA A 44 2.97 0.92 7.08
N ALA A 45 2.40 0.35 6.02
CA ALA A 45 1.20 -0.50 6.10
C ALA A 45 1.48 -1.84 6.79
N GLY A 46 2.71 -2.34 6.77
CA GLY A 46 3.13 -3.46 7.63
C GLY A 46 3.17 -3.14 9.13
N LYS A 47 3.17 -1.85 9.52
CA LYS A 47 3.22 -1.40 10.92
C LYS A 47 1.87 -0.93 11.47
N THR A 48 0.92 -0.60 10.61
CA THR A 48 -0.40 -0.10 11.02
C THR A 48 -1.47 -1.13 10.70
N PRO A 49 -2.01 -1.86 11.70
CA PRO A 49 -3.18 -2.71 11.48
C PRO A 49 -4.34 -1.83 11.00
N GLN A 50 -4.85 -2.11 9.80
CA GLN A 50 -5.98 -1.39 9.22
C GLN A 50 -7.29 -1.90 9.82
N LEU A 51 -7.54 -1.54 11.08
CA LEU A 51 -8.77 -1.90 11.78
C LEU A 51 -9.87 -0.91 11.43
N ASN A 52 -10.98 -1.41 10.92
CA ASN A 52 -12.20 -0.62 10.71
C ASN A 52 -12.79 -0.19 12.08
N ASN A 53 -13.54 0.92 12.12
CA ASN A 53 -14.18 1.41 13.34
C ASN A 53 -15.07 0.35 14.01
N PHE A 54 -15.70 -0.51 13.20
CA PHE A 54 -16.50 -1.64 13.70
C PHE A 54 -15.65 -2.72 14.37
N GLU A 55 -14.48 -3.04 13.81
CA GLU A 55 -13.55 -4.02 14.39
C GLU A 55 -12.97 -3.53 15.69
N GLN A 56 -12.67 -2.23 15.81
CA GLN A 56 -12.23 -1.62 17.06
C GLN A 56 -13.33 -1.66 18.13
N ALA A 57 -14.59 -1.37 17.77
CA ALA A 57 -15.72 -1.48 18.68
C ALA A 57 -15.98 -2.93 19.13
N LEU A 58 -15.82 -3.89 18.21
CA LEU A 58 -15.95 -5.31 18.51
C LEU A 58 -14.82 -5.78 19.44
N LEU A 59 -13.56 -5.41 19.17
CA LEU A 59 -12.42 -5.72 20.03
C LEU A 59 -12.59 -5.11 21.43
N GLY A 60 -13.00 -3.84 21.49
CA GLY A 60 -13.25 -3.15 22.74
C GLY A 60 -14.37 -3.80 23.56
N SER A 61 -15.48 -4.17 22.92
CA SER A 61 -16.57 -4.88 23.61
C SER A 61 -16.15 -6.28 24.07
N ALA A 62 -15.37 -7.01 23.28
CA ALA A 62 -14.83 -8.32 23.67
C ALA A 62 -13.93 -8.22 24.92
N VAL A 63 -13.06 -7.20 24.99
CA VAL A 63 -12.21 -6.94 26.17
C VAL A 63 -13.04 -6.56 27.38
N LEU A 64 -14.04 -5.67 27.22
CA LEU A 64 -14.92 -5.27 28.32
C LEU A 64 -15.76 -6.42 28.85
N ILE A 65 -16.32 -7.26 27.96
CA ILE A 65 -17.07 -8.46 28.33
C ILE A 65 -16.16 -9.44 29.06
N SER A 66 -14.94 -9.68 28.55
CA SER A 66 -13.97 -10.57 29.19
C SER A 66 -13.51 -10.05 30.56
N ALA A 67 -13.36 -8.73 30.72
CA ALA A 67 -13.01 -8.11 32.00
C ALA A 67 -14.15 -8.14 33.03
N ALA A 68 -15.41 -8.02 32.57
CA ALA A 68 -16.59 -8.08 33.45
C ALA A 68 -17.04 -9.52 33.76
N ALA A 69 -16.67 -10.49 32.92
CA ALA A 69 -17.11 -11.88 33.03
C ALA A 69 -16.81 -12.54 34.39
N PRO A 70 -15.62 -12.40 35.01
CA PRO A 70 -15.32 -13.02 36.30
C PRO A 70 -16.20 -12.52 37.45
N SER A 71 -16.81 -11.34 37.32
CA SER A 71 -17.65 -10.73 38.37
C SER A 71 -19.13 -11.03 38.21
N VAL A 72 -19.58 -11.45 37.02
CA VAL A 72 -21.00 -11.61 36.67
C VAL A 72 -21.36 -13.05 36.28
N LEU A 73 -20.41 -13.82 35.75
CA LEU A 73 -20.62 -15.17 35.22
C LEU A 73 -19.97 -16.24 36.10
N SER A 74 -20.47 -17.47 35.97
CA SER A 74 -19.90 -18.65 36.64
C SER A 74 -18.51 -18.98 36.10
N LEU A 75 -17.65 -19.55 36.95
CA LEU A 75 -16.25 -19.87 36.62
C LEU A 75 -16.11 -20.70 35.33
N GLU A 76 -16.99 -21.71 35.15
CA GLU A 76 -17.00 -22.55 33.94
C GLU A 76 -17.23 -21.76 32.65
N VAL A 77 -18.08 -20.73 32.69
CA VAL A 77 -18.36 -19.91 31.50
C VAL A 77 -17.17 -19.01 31.17
N VAL A 78 -16.50 -18.48 32.20
CA VAL A 78 -15.32 -17.61 32.05
C VAL A 78 -14.15 -18.36 31.41
N GLU A 79 -13.95 -19.64 31.78
CA GLU A 79 -12.90 -20.51 31.25
C GLU A 79 -13.02 -20.75 29.73
N PHE A 80 -14.23 -20.75 29.18
CA PHE A 80 -14.43 -20.85 27.73
C PHE A 80 -14.51 -19.48 27.05
N LEU A 81 -15.06 -18.48 27.72
CA LEU A 81 -15.31 -17.16 27.15
C LEU A 81 -14.01 -16.38 26.91
N SER A 82 -13.07 -16.42 27.86
CA SER A 82 -11.80 -15.68 27.73
C SER A 82 -10.94 -16.17 26.55
N PRO A 83 -10.67 -17.49 26.39
CA PRO A 83 -10.01 -18.01 25.20
C PRO A 83 -10.76 -17.71 23.89
N SER A 84 -12.10 -17.74 23.91
CA SER A 84 -12.93 -17.46 22.73
C SER A 84 -12.84 -16.00 22.30
N MET A 85 -12.84 -15.06 23.25
CA MET A 85 -12.64 -13.63 22.97
C MET A 85 -11.21 -13.33 22.52
N ALA A 86 -10.21 -14.04 23.07
CA ALA A 86 -8.83 -13.96 22.58
C ALA A 86 -8.70 -14.48 21.14
N ALA A 87 -9.35 -15.60 20.82
CA ALA A 87 -9.38 -16.14 19.46
C ALA A 87 -10.08 -15.19 18.48
N LEU A 88 -11.17 -14.56 18.89
CA LEU A 88 -11.86 -13.54 18.10
C LEU A 88 -10.97 -12.31 17.86
N ALA A 89 -10.28 -11.84 18.90
CA ALA A 89 -9.33 -10.74 18.75
C ALA A 89 -8.17 -11.09 17.82
N ALA A 90 -7.65 -12.31 17.89
CA ALA A 90 -6.63 -12.81 16.97
C ALA A 90 -7.16 -12.90 15.53
N ALA A 91 -8.37 -13.39 15.32
CA ALA A 91 -8.99 -13.48 14.00
C ALA A 91 -9.16 -12.09 13.35
N VAL A 92 -9.62 -11.10 14.13
CA VAL A 92 -9.73 -9.70 13.67
C VAL A 92 -8.35 -9.12 13.35
N GLY A 93 -7.34 -9.37 14.21
CA GLY A 93 -5.97 -8.91 13.97
C GLY A 93 -5.36 -9.48 12.68
N ILE A 94 -5.51 -10.79 12.45
CA ILE A 94 -5.04 -11.47 11.25
C ILE A 94 -5.77 -10.96 10.00
N SER A 95 -7.08 -10.71 10.11
CA SER A 95 -7.89 -10.18 9.00
C SER A 95 -7.45 -8.77 8.60
N ALA A 96 -7.19 -7.89 9.57
CA ALA A 96 -6.70 -6.54 9.34
C ALA A 96 -5.30 -6.53 8.71
N GLU A 97 -4.42 -7.45 9.12
CA GLU A 97 -3.10 -7.61 8.49
C GLU A 97 -3.23 -8.08 7.04
N TYR A 98 -4.10 -9.06 6.78
CA TYR A 98 -4.33 -9.58 5.43
C TYR A 98 -4.84 -8.50 4.47
N LEU A 99 -5.83 -7.72 4.88
CA LEU A 99 -6.37 -6.62 4.07
C LEU A 99 -5.30 -5.56 3.78
N GLY A 100 -4.46 -5.22 4.77
CA GLY A 100 -3.33 -4.31 4.58
C GLY A 100 -2.33 -4.82 3.54
N ARG A 101 -1.94 -6.10 3.62
CA ARG A 101 -1.04 -6.75 2.64
C ARG A 101 -1.66 -6.79 1.24
N LEU A 102 -2.96 -7.05 1.14
CA LEU A 102 -3.67 -7.08 -0.14
C LEU A 102 -3.70 -5.71 -0.81
N ALA A 103 -3.97 -4.64 -0.05
CA ALA A 103 -3.95 -3.28 -0.56
C ALA A 103 -2.57 -2.88 -1.13
N ILE A 104 -1.49 -3.28 -0.44
CA ILE A 104 -0.12 -3.05 -0.94
C ILE A 104 0.18 -3.87 -2.20
N SER A 105 -0.25 -5.13 -2.24
CA SER A 105 -0.08 -5.98 -3.43
C SER A 105 -0.72 -5.34 -4.67
N ASN A 106 -1.96 -4.85 -4.52
CA ASN A 106 -2.66 -4.14 -5.58
C ASN A 106 -1.94 -2.83 -5.97
N ALA A 107 -1.41 -2.08 -5.00
CA ALA A 107 -0.64 -0.88 -5.29
C ALA A 107 0.66 -1.18 -6.07
N LYS A 108 1.36 -2.28 -5.76
CA LYS A 108 2.53 -2.76 -6.51
C LYS A 108 2.16 -3.16 -7.94
N GLU A 109 1.04 -3.82 -8.13
CA GLU A 109 0.53 -4.19 -9.45
C GLU A 109 0.20 -2.95 -10.31
N ILE A 110 -0.54 -1.99 -9.75
CA ILE A 110 -0.88 -0.74 -10.45
C ILE A 110 0.38 0.08 -10.77
N ALA A 111 1.39 0.08 -9.90
CA ALA A 111 2.66 0.77 -10.16
C ALA A 111 3.52 0.07 -11.23
N ALA A 112 3.33 -1.24 -11.44
CA ALA A 112 4.05 -2.01 -12.47
C ALA A 112 3.50 -1.75 -13.89
N LEU A 113 2.20 -1.50 -14.04
CA LEU A 113 1.57 -1.20 -15.34
C LEU A 113 2.27 -0.09 -16.13
N PRO A 114 2.48 1.14 -15.59
CA PRO A 114 3.18 2.19 -16.32
C PRO A 114 4.65 1.87 -16.62
N LYS A 115 5.30 0.98 -15.85
CA LYS A 115 6.67 0.51 -16.17
C LYS A 115 6.67 -0.39 -17.39
N GLN A 116 5.72 -1.31 -17.46
CA GLN A 116 5.59 -2.20 -18.60
C GLN A 116 5.28 -1.40 -19.86
N THR A 117 4.32 -0.47 -19.79
CA THR A 117 3.98 0.41 -20.92
C THR A 117 5.12 1.36 -21.33
N ALA A 118 6.03 1.71 -20.42
CA ALA A 118 7.23 2.50 -20.76
C ALA A 118 8.39 1.66 -21.31
N ALA A 119 8.31 0.33 -21.20
CA ALA A 119 9.31 -0.62 -21.70
C ALA A 119 8.93 -1.25 -23.04
N GLU A 120 7.63 -1.27 -23.37
CA GLU A 120 7.07 -1.59 -24.70
C GLU A 120 7.25 -0.43 -25.69
#